data_AF-K8A0D2-F1
#
_entry.id   AF-K8A0D2-F1
#
_cell.length_a   1.000
_cell.length_b   1.000
_cell.length_c   1.000
_cell.angle_alpha   90.00
_cell.angle_beta   90.00
_cell.angle_gamma   90.00
#
_symmetry.space_group_name_H-M   'P 1'
#
loop_
_entity.id
_entity.type
_entity.pdbx_description
1 polymer ?
#
loop_
_entity_poly.entity_id
_entity_poly.type
_entity_poly.pdbx_seq_one_letter_code
_entity_poly.pdbx_strand_id
1 'polypeptide(L)'
;MEVQREGDTLTKVAMWDFSGYKTEHTPDEDLTQDENYIYPALYPLSKTKWAVAIVSRWSAGYSGGGRSEEIADFMMLNRDGSYQPAFKNVPFSSAAIIRACFTEADYAKSAHCHDESWSVLRLKITDTAKAFYSWRFITTSYSWPAFKDKKATEKKTIVRVEYPFQQALHAPDKASASTQEN
;
A
#
# COMPACT_ATOMS: atom_id res chain seq x y z
N MET A 1 12.60 6.03 16.80
CA MET A 1 13.43 5.83 18.01
C MET A 1 12.59 5.15 19.07
N GLU A 2 13.19 4.31 19.91
CA GLU A 2 12.58 3.76 21.14
C GLU A 2 13.19 4.52 22.32
N VAL A 3 12.34 4.96 23.23
CA VAL A 3 12.72 5.67 24.45
C VAL A 3 12.12 4.95 25.65
N GLN A 4 12.87 4.92 26.74
CA GLN A 4 12.42 4.41 28.02
C GLN A 4 12.35 5.57 29.00
N ARG A 5 11.30 5.55 29.83
CA ARG A 5 11.10 6.55 30.87
C ARG A 5 11.51 5.97 32.21
N GLU A 6 12.42 6.64 32.90
CA GLU A 6 12.84 6.34 34.27
C GLU A 6 12.61 7.60 35.13
N GLY A 7 11.51 7.61 35.89
CA GLY A 7 11.03 8.82 36.55
C GLY A 7 10.69 9.92 35.53
N ASP A 8 11.35 11.08 35.66
CA ASP A 8 11.22 12.20 34.73
C ASP A 8 12.25 12.19 33.59
N THR A 9 13.15 11.20 33.55
CA THR A 9 14.19 11.11 32.52
C THR A 9 13.72 10.22 31.37
N LEU A 10 13.91 10.69 30.14
CA LEU A 10 13.78 9.87 28.93
C LEU A 10 15.17 9.47 28.44
N THR A 11 15.41 8.16 28.38
CA THR A 11 16.65 7.60 27.83
C THR A 11 16.37 6.98 26.46
N LYS A 12 17.25 7.27 25.48
CA LYS A 12 17.18 6.65 24.16
C LYS A 12 17.65 5.20 24.29
N VAL A 13 16.75 4.25 24.00
CA VAL A 13 17.04 2.81 24.04
C VAL A 13 17.57 2.34 22.70
N ALA A 14 16.92 2.75 21.62
CA ALA A 14 17.28 2.33 20.27
C ALA A 14 16.93 3.39 19.22
N MET A 15 17.67 3.38 18.12
CA MET A 15 17.45 4.24 16.96
C MET A 15 17.63 3.41 15.69
N TRP A 16 16.69 3.55 14.77
CA TRP A 16 16.72 2.89 13.47
C TRP A 16 16.83 3.95 12.40
N ASP A 17 17.78 3.78 11.50
CA ASP A 17 18.03 4.68 10.39
C ASP A 17 17.66 4.00 9.06
N PHE A 18 16.57 4.48 8.46
CA PHE A 18 16.06 3.97 7.18
C PHE A 18 16.53 4.80 5.98
N SER A 19 17.38 5.81 6.16
CA SER A 19 17.83 6.69 5.07
C SER A 19 18.51 5.94 3.92
N GLY A 20 19.19 4.83 4.22
CA GLY A 20 19.82 3.95 3.23
C GLY A 20 18.91 2.86 2.66
N TYR A 21 17.68 2.72 3.16
CA TYR A 21 16.77 1.67 2.72
C TYR A 21 16.19 2.00 1.33
N LYS A 22 16.15 0.99 0.46
CA LYS A 22 15.53 1.07 -0.86
C LYS A 22 14.50 -0.03 -1.01
N THR A 23 13.28 0.34 -1.33
CA THR A 23 12.22 -0.60 -1.70
C THR A 23 12.57 -1.27 -3.04
N GLU A 24 12.40 -2.59 -3.09
CA GLU A 24 12.59 -3.41 -4.30
C GLU A 24 11.26 -3.56 -5.03
N HIS A 25 10.69 -2.43 -5.47
CA HIS A 25 9.46 -2.39 -6.26
C HIS A 25 9.76 -1.79 -7.63
N THR A 26 9.30 -2.48 -8.68
CA THR A 26 9.29 -1.95 -10.04
C THR A 26 7.91 -1.38 -10.31
N PRO A 27 7.75 -0.05 -10.33
CA PRO A 27 6.47 0.57 -10.64
C PRO A 27 6.13 0.39 -12.13
N ASP A 28 4.91 0.76 -12.49
CA ASP A 28 4.53 0.97 -13.89
C ASP A 28 5.44 2.02 -14.56
N GLU A 29 5.72 1.89 -15.85
CA GLU A 29 6.72 2.70 -16.56
C GLU A 29 6.39 4.21 -16.54
N ASP A 30 5.10 4.54 -16.50
CA ASP A 30 4.61 5.92 -16.48
C ASP A 30 4.68 6.58 -15.10
N LEU A 31 4.96 5.82 -14.03
CA LEU A 31 4.95 6.32 -12.66
C LEU A 31 6.36 6.74 -12.20
N THR A 32 6.45 7.94 -11.65
CA THR A 32 7.68 8.45 -11.02
C THR A 32 7.60 8.32 -9.51
N GLN A 33 8.71 7.98 -8.85
CA GLN A 33 8.76 7.93 -7.39
C GLN A 33 8.75 9.34 -6.81
N ASP A 34 7.78 9.63 -5.95
CA ASP A 34 7.59 10.95 -5.35
C ASP A 34 8.34 11.06 -4.02
N GLU A 35 8.09 10.10 -3.12
CA GLU A 35 8.51 10.17 -1.73
C GLU A 35 8.60 8.79 -1.11
N ASN A 36 9.48 8.68 -0.10
CA ASN A 36 9.54 7.55 0.82
C ASN A 36 9.37 8.09 2.23
N TYR A 37 8.48 7.49 3.01
CA TYR A 37 8.21 7.93 4.37
C TYR A 37 7.88 6.75 5.29
N ILE A 38 7.96 6.99 6.59
CA ILE A 38 7.55 6.02 7.61
C ILE A 38 6.10 6.30 7.95
N TYR A 39 5.21 5.33 7.72
CA TYR A 39 3.82 5.47 8.15
C TYR A 39 3.75 5.50 9.68
N PRO A 40 3.00 6.44 10.30
CA PRO A 40 3.05 6.70 11.75
C PRO A 40 2.25 5.66 12.56
N ALA A 41 2.58 4.38 12.41
CA ALA A 41 1.99 3.29 13.17
C ALA A 41 3.01 2.18 13.47
N LEU A 42 2.83 1.54 14.62
CA LEU A 42 3.55 0.33 15.01
C LEU A 42 2.67 -0.89 14.75
N TYR A 43 3.27 -1.93 14.17
CA TYR A 43 2.58 -3.14 13.80
C TYR A 43 3.16 -4.33 14.58
N PRO A 44 2.38 -5.00 15.44
CA PRO A 44 2.89 -6.13 16.21
C PRO A 44 3.16 -7.34 15.32
N LEU A 45 4.38 -7.86 15.39
CA LEU A 45 4.76 -9.13 14.77
C LEU A 45 4.67 -10.29 15.76
N SER A 46 4.89 -10.01 17.05
CA SER A 46 4.71 -10.95 18.16
C SER A 46 4.45 -10.16 19.45
N LYS A 47 4.49 -10.83 20.61
CA LYS A 47 4.37 -10.18 21.93
C LYS A 47 5.47 -9.15 22.22
N THR A 48 6.63 -9.29 21.57
CA THR A 48 7.83 -8.49 21.88
C THR A 48 8.48 -7.86 20.65
N LYS A 49 8.01 -8.19 19.45
CA LYS A 49 8.56 -7.71 18.18
C LYS A 49 7.55 -6.83 17.47
N TRP A 50 8.04 -5.70 16.98
CA TRP A 50 7.26 -4.66 16.31
C TRP A 50 7.85 -4.39 14.93
N ALA A 51 6.99 -3.93 14.02
CA ALA A 51 7.36 -3.42 12.72
C ALA A 51 6.87 -2.00 12.52
N VAL A 52 7.50 -1.32 11.57
CA VAL A 52 7.03 -0.06 10.96
C VAL A 52 6.81 -0.30 9.46
N ALA A 53 5.94 0.48 8.83
CA ALA A 53 5.81 0.47 7.39
C ALA A 53 6.67 1.58 6.79
N ILE A 54 7.61 1.21 5.93
CA ILE A 54 8.29 2.13 5.02
C ILE A 54 7.45 2.15 3.76
N VAL A 55 6.82 3.29 3.49
CA VAL A 55 5.93 3.48 2.36
C VAL A 55 6.68 4.26 1.29
N SER A 56 6.73 3.66 0.11
CA SER A 56 7.19 4.32 -1.10
C SER A 56 5.96 4.72 -1.91
N ARG A 57 5.95 5.95 -2.40
CA ARG A 57 4.86 6.50 -3.21
C ARG A 57 5.36 6.80 -4.61
N TRP A 58 4.56 6.42 -5.60
CA TRP A 58 4.76 6.78 -6.99
C TRP A 58 3.52 7.45 -7.55
N SER A 59 3.71 8.40 -8.46
CA SER A 59 2.60 9.06 -9.13
C SER A 59 2.90 9.41 -10.59
N ALA A 60 1.82 9.65 -11.32
CA ALA A 60 1.83 10.26 -12.64
C ALA A 60 0.67 11.24 -12.74
N GLY A 61 0.94 12.43 -13.27
CA GLY A 61 -0.07 13.42 -13.62
C GLY A 61 -0.31 13.45 -15.12
N TYR A 62 -1.56 13.62 -15.53
CA TYR A 62 -1.92 13.82 -16.94
C TYR A 62 -3.09 14.80 -17.07
N SER A 63 -3.33 15.30 -18.29
CA SER A 63 -4.37 16.31 -18.51
C SER A 63 -5.76 15.75 -18.15
N GLY A 64 -6.35 16.29 -17.08
CA GLY A 64 -7.64 15.83 -16.56
C GLY A 64 -7.55 14.71 -15.52
N GLY A 65 -6.39 14.49 -14.90
CA GLY A 65 -6.30 13.56 -13.78
C GLY A 65 -4.89 13.14 -13.40
N GLY A 66 -4.79 11.96 -12.80
CA GLY A 66 -3.54 11.41 -12.33
C GLY A 66 -3.74 10.07 -11.64
N ARG A 67 -2.63 9.39 -11.39
CA ARG A 67 -2.56 8.11 -10.67
C ARG A 67 -1.51 8.22 -9.59
N SER A 68 -1.77 7.60 -8.45
CA SER A 68 -0.81 7.44 -7.36
C SER A 68 -0.92 6.05 -6.77
N GLU A 69 0.22 5.48 -6.40
CA GLU A 69 0.33 4.17 -5.79
C GLU A 69 1.30 4.22 -4.61
N GLU A 70 0.91 3.56 -3.53
CA GLU A 70 1.73 3.41 -2.34
C GLU A 70 1.98 1.93 -2.09
N ILE A 71 3.26 1.58 -1.95
CA ILE A 71 3.72 0.24 -1.59
C ILE A 71 4.44 0.32 -0.25
N ALA A 72 4.11 -0.61 0.64
CA ALA A 72 4.71 -0.69 1.96
C ALA A 72 5.61 -1.93 2.09
N ASP A 73 6.81 -1.69 2.63
CA ASP A 73 7.65 -2.72 3.22
C ASP A 73 7.53 -2.63 4.75
N PHE A 74 7.11 -3.73 5.38
CA PHE A 74 6.99 -3.79 6.83
C PHE A 74 8.30 -4.27 7.44
N MET A 75 9.00 -3.40 8.15
CA MET A 75 10.34 -3.64 8.67
C MET A 75 10.28 -3.98 10.17
N MET A 76 10.70 -5.18 10.56
CA MET A 76 10.89 -5.53 11.96
C MET A 76 12.03 -4.72 12.56
N LEU A 77 11.79 -4.18 13.75
CA LEU A 77 12.76 -3.40 14.53
C LEU A 77 13.48 -4.31 15.54
N ASN A 78 14.81 -4.31 15.54
CA ASN A 78 15.63 -4.94 16.58
C ASN A 78 16.27 -3.89 17.50
N ARG A 79 16.39 -4.19 18.79
CA ARG A 79 16.91 -3.23 19.79
C ARG A 79 18.36 -2.82 19.60
N ASP A 80 19.14 -3.58 18.82
CA ASP A 80 20.51 -3.23 18.43
C ASP A 80 20.57 -2.15 17.32
N GLY A 81 19.43 -1.62 16.89
CA GLY A 81 19.32 -0.65 15.80
C GLY A 81 19.26 -1.28 14.41
N SER A 82 19.42 -2.61 14.30
CA SER A 82 19.22 -3.33 13.05
C SER A 82 17.73 -3.48 12.73
N TYR A 83 17.44 -3.75 11.46
CA TYR A 83 16.10 -4.01 10.97
C TYR A 83 16.13 -5.03 9.84
N GLN A 84 15.01 -5.72 9.64
CA GLN A 84 14.84 -6.67 8.54
C GLN A 84 13.40 -6.67 8.03
N PRO A 85 13.18 -6.87 6.72
CA PRO A 85 11.84 -6.89 6.16
C PRO A 85 11.07 -8.13 6.65
N ALA A 86 9.92 -7.89 7.28
CA ALA A 86 8.93 -8.90 7.66
C ALA A 86 7.98 -9.21 6.50
N PHE A 87 7.58 -8.18 5.76
CA PHE A 87 6.80 -8.28 4.53
C PHE A 87 7.34 -7.25 3.54
N LYS A 88 7.37 -7.62 2.25
CA LYS A 88 7.82 -6.73 1.17
C LYS A 88 6.72 -6.52 0.14
N ASN A 89 6.77 -5.41 -0.58
CA ASN A 89 5.96 -5.13 -1.76
C ASN A 89 4.45 -5.26 -1.50
N VAL A 90 3.97 -4.76 -0.35
CA VAL A 90 2.56 -4.83 0.01
C VAL A 90 1.83 -3.62 -0.57
N PRO A 91 0.81 -3.78 -1.44
CA PRO A 91 -0.04 -2.67 -1.85
C PRO A 91 -0.70 -2.02 -0.64
N PHE A 92 -0.41 -0.74 -0.43
CA PHE A 92 -0.81 0.00 0.76
C PHE A 92 -2.03 0.88 0.48
N SER A 93 -1.95 1.68 -0.58
CA SER A 93 -3.07 2.44 -1.11
C SER A 93 -2.86 2.75 -2.59
N SER A 94 -3.94 3.09 -3.30
CA SER A 94 -3.85 3.65 -4.65
C SER A 94 -5.03 4.56 -4.95
N ALA A 95 -4.85 5.46 -5.90
CA ALA A 95 -5.90 6.30 -6.45
C ALA A 95 -5.60 6.62 -7.92
N ALA A 96 -6.62 6.66 -8.75
CA ALA A 96 -6.53 7.10 -10.13
C ALA A 96 -7.80 7.85 -10.53
N ILE A 97 -7.63 8.95 -11.27
CA ILE A 97 -8.70 9.77 -11.82
C ILE A 97 -8.38 9.97 -13.30
N ILE A 98 -9.32 9.64 -14.18
CA ILE A 98 -9.17 9.78 -15.63
C ILE A 98 -10.35 10.60 -16.16
N ARG A 99 -10.08 11.73 -16.83
CA ARG A 99 -11.14 12.54 -17.45
C ARG A 99 -11.84 11.75 -18.57
N ALA A 100 -13.17 11.78 -18.54
CA ALA A 100 -14.03 11.13 -19.52
C ALA A 100 -14.88 12.12 -20.35
N CYS A 101 -15.00 13.38 -19.94
CA CYS A 101 -15.70 14.42 -20.70
C CYS A 101 -14.79 15.10 -21.73
N PHE A 102 -15.16 15.06 -23.01
CA PHE A 102 -14.36 15.67 -24.10
C PHE A 102 -15.17 16.63 -24.98
N THR A 103 -16.50 16.66 -24.85
CA THR A 103 -17.38 17.55 -25.62
C THR A 103 -18.31 18.34 -24.70
N GLU A 104 -18.83 19.49 -25.16
CA GLU A 104 -19.84 20.27 -24.42
C GLU A 104 -21.09 19.43 -24.08
N ALA A 105 -21.47 18.51 -24.96
CA ALA A 105 -22.58 17.60 -24.72
C ALA A 105 -22.32 16.63 -23.55
N ASP A 106 -21.07 16.20 -23.34
CA ASP A 106 -20.70 15.35 -22.20
C ASP A 106 -20.84 16.11 -20.89
N TYR A 107 -20.35 17.36 -20.86
CA TYR A 107 -20.48 18.26 -19.71
C TYR A 107 -21.95 18.59 -19.39
N ALA A 108 -22.83 18.63 -20.39
CA ALA A 108 -24.25 18.87 -20.19
C ALA A 108 -25.01 17.65 -19.62
N LYS A 109 -24.51 16.42 -19.83
CA LYS A 109 -25.21 15.17 -19.49
C LYS A 109 -24.96 14.70 -18.05
N SER A 110 -23.81 14.99 -17.47
CA SER A 110 -23.51 14.60 -16.09
C SER A 110 -22.50 15.52 -15.44
N ALA A 111 -22.71 15.80 -14.15
CA ALA A 111 -21.74 16.54 -13.34
C ALA A 111 -20.49 15.70 -12.99
N HIS A 112 -20.54 14.38 -13.18
CA HIS A 112 -19.41 13.48 -12.92
C HIS A 112 -18.69 13.12 -14.21
N CYS A 113 -17.53 13.75 -14.41
CA CYS A 113 -16.76 13.74 -15.66
C CYS A 113 -15.47 12.91 -15.61
N HIS A 114 -15.31 12.03 -14.62
CA HIS A 114 -14.10 11.25 -14.44
C HIS A 114 -14.41 9.79 -14.16
N ASP A 115 -13.58 8.89 -14.66
CA ASP A 115 -13.47 7.55 -14.11
C ASP A 115 -12.54 7.61 -12.90
N GLU A 116 -13.01 7.16 -11.75
CA GLU A 116 -12.25 7.18 -10.51
C GLU A 116 -12.07 5.76 -9.99
N SER A 117 -10.85 5.42 -9.57
CA SER A 117 -10.60 4.17 -8.86
C SER A 117 -9.66 4.40 -7.70
N TRP A 118 -9.84 3.67 -6.62
CA TRP A 118 -8.95 3.75 -5.46
C TRP A 118 -8.94 2.45 -4.69
N SER A 119 -7.86 2.21 -3.95
CA SER A 119 -7.74 1.07 -3.07
C SER A 119 -7.13 1.44 -1.74
N VAL A 120 -7.50 0.68 -0.70
CA VAL A 120 -6.97 0.85 0.65
C VAL A 120 -6.72 -0.50 1.29
N LEU A 121 -5.54 -0.64 1.90
CA LEU A 121 -5.19 -1.77 2.73
C LEU A 121 -5.76 -1.60 4.15
N ARG A 122 -6.36 -2.68 4.67
CA ARG A 122 -6.63 -2.86 6.10
C ARG A 122 -5.93 -4.12 6.58
N LEU A 123 -5.34 -4.05 7.77
CA LEU A 123 -4.67 -5.18 8.40
C LEU A 123 -5.52 -5.71 9.55
N LYS A 124 -5.63 -7.02 9.64
CA LYS A 124 -6.09 -7.72 10.86
C LYS A 124 -5.00 -8.68 11.33
N ILE A 125 -4.50 -8.44 12.53
CA ILE A 125 -3.40 -9.22 13.11
C ILE A 125 -3.97 -10.16 14.17
N THR A 126 -3.61 -11.44 14.12
CA THR A 126 -4.13 -12.47 15.03
C THR A 126 -2.99 -13.25 15.66
N ASP A 127 -2.98 -13.34 16.99
CA ASP A 127 -2.10 -14.25 17.72
C ASP A 127 -2.53 -15.70 17.45
N THR A 128 -1.66 -16.46 16.80
CA THR A 128 -1.89 -17.86 16.44
C THR A 128 -1.09 -18.82 17.32
N ALA A 129 -0.62 -18.38 18.49
CA ALA A 129 0.27 -19.12 19.39
C ALA A 129 1.57 -19.64 18.70
N LYS A 130 1.99 -18.97 17.62
CA LYS A 130 3.26 -19.20 16.91
C LYS A 130 4.27 -18.13 17.33
N ALA A 131 5.52 -18.28 16.88
CA ALA A 131 6.57 -17.27 17.10
C ALA A 131 6.18 -15.88 16.58
N PHE A 132 5.43 -15.83 15.47
CA PHE A 132 4.89 -14.61 14.89
C PHE A 132 3.37 -14.71 14.67
N TYR A 133 2.71 -13.56 14.78
CA TYR A 133 1.28 -13.41 14.50
C TYR A 133 0.98 -13.56 13.02
N SER A 134 -0.21 -14.04 12.70
CA SER A 134 -0.72 -14.03 11.32
C SER A 134 -1.25 -12.64 10.97
N TRP A 135 -0.95 -12.18 9.76
CA TRP A 135 -1.45 -10.92 9.24
C TRP A 135 -2.42 -11.20 8.10
N ARG A 136 -3.63 -10.66 8.24
CA ARG A 136 -4.64 -10.68 7.19
C ARG A 136 -4.66 -9.33 6.49
N PHE A 137 -4.17 -9.31 5.25
CA PHE A 137 -4.14 -8.17 4.36
C PHE A 137 -5.47 -8.10 3.61
N ILE A 138 -6.28 -7.09 3.90
CA ILE A 138 -7.61 -6.89 3.33
C ILE A 138 -7.54 -5.65 2.45
N THR A 139 -7.35 -5.84 1.15
CA THR A 139 -7.36 -4.74 0.18
C THR A 139 -8.78 -4.54 -0.32
N THR A 140 -9.34 -3.36 -0.12
CA THR A 140 -10.63 -2.98 -0.70
C THR A 140 -10.39 -1.99 -1.82
N SER A 141 -10.83 -2.35 -3.02
CA SER A 141 -10.75 -1.50 -4.21
C SER A 141 -12.15 -1.02 -4.59
N TYR A 142 -12.21 0.18 -5.12
CA TYR A 142 -13.43 0.85 -5.56
C TYR A 142 -13.23 1.35 -6.98
N SER A 143 -14.30 1.32 -7.77
CA SER A 143 -14.35 1.88 -9.12
C SER A 143 -15.65 2.65 -9.28
N TRP A 144 -15.56 3.94 -9.59
CA TRP A 144 -16.69 4.81 -9.87
C TRP A 144 -16.58 5.29 -11.33
N PRO A 145 -17.37 4.68 -12.24
CA PRO A 145 -17.36 5.07 -13.64
C PRO A 145 -17.91 6.47 -13.86
N ALA A 146 -17.38 7.17 -14.85
CA ALA A 146 -17.88 8.46 -15.29
C ALA A 146 -19.35 8.39 -15.72
N PHE A 147 -20.04 9.53 -15.64
CA PHE A 147 -21.46 9.66 -16.03
C PHE A 147 -22.43 8.78 -15.23
N LYS A 148 -22.00 8.18 -14.12
CA LYS A 148 -22.83 7.38 -13.24
C LYS A 148 -23.00 8.05 -11.88
N ASP A 149 -24.16 7.86 -11.27
CA ASP A 149 -24.35 8.22 -9.87
C ASP A 149 -23.33 7.50 -8.99
N LYS A 150 -22.89 8.16 -7.92
CA LYS A 150 -21.93 7.59 -6.97
C LYS A 150 -22.40 6.26 -6.35
N LYS A 151 -23.70 6.00 -6.32
CA LYS A 151 -24.28 4.71 -5.87
C LYS A 151 -23.89 3.53 -6.78
N ALA A 152 -23.50 3.78 -8.02
CA ALA A 152 -23.00 2.77 -8.95
C ALA A 152 -21.52 2.42 -8.73
N THR A 153 -20.87 2.95 -7.67
CA THR A 153 -19.50 2.59 -7.32
C THR A 153 -19.42 1.09 -7.06
N GLU A 154 -18.58 0.41 -7.83
CA GLU A 154 -18.26 -1.00 -7.66
C GLU A 154 -17.22 -1.18 -6.57
N LYS A 155 -17.32 -2.29 -5.84
CA LYS A 155 -16.41 -2.62 -4.74
C LYS A 155 -15.89 -4.04 -4.91
N LYS A 156 -14.57 -4.20 -4.87
CA LYS A 156 -13.88 -5.50 -4.83
C LYS A 156 -13.08 -5.61 -3.55
N THR A 157 -13.02 -6.80 -2.96
CA THR A 157 -12.20 -7.07 -1.78
C THR A 157 -11.33 -8.30 -2.01
N ILE A 158 -10.04 -8.15 -1.78
CA ILE A 158 -9.06 -9.24 -1.85
C ILE A 158 -8.50 -9.42 -0.44
N VAL A 159 -8.44 -10.68 0.00
CA VAL A 159 -7.91 -11.05 1.31
C VAL A 159 -6.74 -11.99 1.12
N ARG A 160 -5.60 -11.67 1.73
CA ARG A 160 -4.44 -12.56 1.85
C ARG A 160 -4.12 -12.76 3.32
N VAL A 161 -3.66 -13.96 3.68
CA VAL A 161 -3.18 -14.27 5.03
C VAL A 161 -1.75 -14.75 4.90
N GLU A 162 -0.83 -14.04 5.55
CA GLU A 162 0.59 -14.31 5.46
C GLU A 162 1.22 -14.26 6.86
N TYR A 163 2.40 -14.85 7.00
CA TYR A 163 3.23 -14.74 8.20
C TYR A 163 4.53 -14.01 7.88
N PRO A 164 5.11 -13.28 8.85
CA PRO A 164 6.38 -12.60 8.67
C PRO A 164 7.50 -13.53 8.17
N PHE A 165 8.40 -12.99 7.36
CA PHE A 165 9.60 -13.68 6.86
C PHE A 165 9.32 -14.88 5.93
N GLN A 166 8.09 -14.98 5.42
CA GLN A 166 7.78 -15.87 4.31
C GLN A 166 8.04 -15.12 3.01
N GLN A 167 8.98 -15.59 2.20
CA GLN A 167 9.17 -15.05 0.84
C GLN A 167 7.89 -15.30 0.03
N ALA A 168 7.38 -14.26 -0.64
CA ALA A 168 6.23 -14.39 -1.51
C ALA A 168 6.58 -15.31 -2.69
N LEU A 169 6.01 -16.52 -2.71
CA LEU A 169 6.03 -17.43 -3.86
C LEU A 169 5.07 -16.98 -4.98
N HIS A 170 4.58 -15.74 -4.96
CA HIS A 170 3.60 -15.24 -5.92
C HIS A 170 4.22 -14.15 -6.79
N ALA A 171 4.80 -14.59 -7.91
CA ALA A 171 4.88 -13.75 -9.10
C ALA A 171 3.45 -13.36 -9.52
N PRO A 172 3.23 -12.16 -10.09
CA PRO A 172 1.93 -11.82 -10.65
C PRO A 172 1.61 -12.79 -11.79
N ASP A 173 0.47 -13.48 -11.69
CA ASP A 173 -0.13 -14.17 -12.83
C ASP A 173 -0.29 -13.15 -13.96
N LYS A 174 0.50 -13.32 -15.02
CA LYS A 174 0.23 -12.72 -16.33
C LYS A 174 -1.08 -13.32 -16.83
N ALA A 175 -2.20 -12.69 -16.48
CA ALA A 175 -3.48 -13.03 -17.07
C ALA A 175 -3.53 -12.55 -18.53
N SER A 176 -3.86 -13.48 -19.42
CA SER A 176 -4.62 -13.26 -20.65
C SER A 176 -3.96 -12.39 -21.73
N ALA A 177 -3.09 -13.02 -22.54
CA ALA A 177 -3.04 -12.69 -23.96
C ALA A 177 -4.05 -13.59 -24.69
N SER A 178 -5.19 -13.01 -25.03
CA SER A 178 -6.11 -13.52 -26.04
C SER A 178 -5.41 -13.55 -27.39
N THR A 179 -5.18 -14.73 -27.95
CA THR A 179 -4.87 -14.88 -29.37
C THR A 179 -6.17 -15.20 -30.10
N GLN A 180 -6.73 -14.19 -30.77
CA GLN A 180 -7.49 -14.37 -32.00
C GLN A 180 -6.53 -14.25 -33.20
N GLU A 181 -6.96 -14.81 -34.34
CA GLU A 181 -6.31 -14.91 -35.67
C GLU A 181 -5.48 -16.21 -35.83
N ASN A 182 -5.78 -17.12 -36.77
CA ASN A 182 -6.47 -17.05 -38.08
C ASN A 182 -7.60 -18.08 -38.24
#